data_AF-A0A0V8QDB3-F1
#
_entry.id   AF-A0A0V8QDB3-F1
#
_cell.length_a   1.000
_cell.length_b   1.000
_cell.length_c   1.000
_cell.angle_alpha   90.00
_cell.angle_beta   90.00
_cell.angle_gamma   90.00
#
_symmetry.space_group_name_H-M   'P 1'
#
loop_
_entity.id
_entity.type
_entity.pdbx_description
1 polymer ?
#
loop_
_entity_poly.entity_id
_entity_poly.type
_entity_poly.pdbx_seq_one_letter_code
_entity_poly.pdbx_strand_id
1 'polypeptide(L)'
;MKGSIELQSAILDYTKDELEEKQNQADKAVKVLEQMKRFVGIFHLPALTIEEYATAVEKDGRIDVGNSYRAILYELGKLLERFKELVKEGLCWLPRLMRWKTSVGEVAPVFWDTDNGYSYSVCGYMNVETKVQYSKEALQCEISAEMRVGTMETLDTNIEVMERDLAEILKLSGEQERLWKVYEDWKER
;
A
#
# COMPACT_ATOMS: atom_id res chain seq x y z
N MET A 1 37.97 29.10 29.44
CA MET A 1 38.54 28.04 28.58
C MET A 1 38.12 26.65 29.03
N LYS A 2 38.36 26.22 30.29
CA LYS A 2 38.03 24.86 30.77
C LYS A 2 36.57 24.41 30.56
N GLY A 3 35.59 25.26 30.95
CA GLY A 3 34.17 24.93 30.76
C GLY A 3 33.67 24.92 29.31
N SER A 4 34.41 25.51 28.36
CA SER A 4 34.06 25.46 26.93
C SER A 4 34.45 24.14 26.28
N ILE A 5 35.49 23.47 26.81
CA ILE A 5 35.99 22.19 26.31
C ILE A 5 35.12 21.04 26.84
N GLU A 6 34.70 21.11 28.11
CA GLU A 6 33.78 20.14 28.72
C GLU A 6 32.39 20.16 28.08
N LEU A 7 31.89 21.33 27.68
CA LEU A 7 30.66 21.45 26.91
C LEU A 7 30.78 20.82 25.51
N GLN A 8 31.93 21.01 24.84
CA GLN A 8 32.17 20.42 23.52
C GLN A 8 32.31 18.90 23.57
N SER A 9 32.93 18.33 24.61
CA SER A 9 32.99 16.88 24.77
C SER A 9 31.62 16.25 25.03
N ALA A 10 30.79 16.89 25.87
CA ALA A 10 29.45 16.39 26.16
C ALA A 10 28.53 16.41 24.93
N ILE A 11 28.63 17.43 24.07
CA ILE A 11 27.89 17.50 22.80
C ILE A 11 28.33 16.36 21.88
N LEU A 12 29.63 16.07 21.84
CA LEU A 12 30.19 15.00 21.01
C LEU A 12 29.67 13.63 21.44
N ASP A 13 29.75 13.31 22.72
CA ASP A 13 29.28 12.03 23.27
C ASP A 13 27.77 11.83 22.99
N TYR A 14 26.97 12.88 23.19
CA TYR A 14 25.54 12.86 22.83
C TYR A 14 25.31 12.57 21.34
N THR A 15 26.10 13.21 20.46
CA THR A 15 25.98 13.02 19.00
C THR A 15 26.33 11.59 18.59
N LYS A 16 27.28 10.96 19.28
CA LYS A 16 27.68 9.57 19.06
C LYS A 16 26.57 8.59 19.49
N ASP A 17 26.00 8.80 20.68
CA ASP A 17 24.91 7.97 21.17
C ASP A 17 23.67 8.07 20.26
N GLU A 18 23.36 9.29 19.80
CA GLU A 18 22.29 9.52 18.82
C GLU A 18 22.57 8.77 17.50
N LEU A 19 23.81 8.83 17.01
CA LEU A 19 24.20 8.14 15.78
C LEU A 19 24.05 6.62 15.89
N GLU A 20 24.49 6.03 17.01
CA GLU A 20 24.34 4.59 17.27
C GLU A 20 22.86 4.19 17.37
N GLU A 21 22.02 5.03 17.98
CA GLU A 21 20.58 4.81 18.01
C GLU A 21 19.98 4.84 16.60
N LYS A 22 20.33 5.83 15.77
CA LYS A 22 19.84 5.94 14.38
C LYS A 22 20.28 4.75 13.54
N GLN A 23 21.52 4.27 13.72
CA GLN A 23 22.00 3.07 13.03
C GLN A 23 21.19 1.83 13.42
N ASN A 24 20.94 1.64 14.72
CA ASN A 24 20.10 0.55 15.22
C ASN A 24 18.64 0.64 14.69
N GLN A 25 18.11 1.85 14.51
CA GLN A 25 16.80 2.06 13.89
C GLN A 25 16.80 1.71 12.40
N ALA A 26 17.83 2.11 11.66
CA ALA A 26 17.99 1.77 10.24
C ALA A 26 18.08 0.24 10.03
N ASP A 27 18.86 -0.46 10.85
CA ASP A 27 19.00 -1.93 10.78
C ASP A 27 17.68 -2.66 11.07
N LYS A 28 16.88 -2.12 12.02
CA LYS A 28 15.52 -2.63 12.28
C LYS A 28 14.60 -2.37 11.08
N ALA A 29 14.68 -1.18 10.48
CA ALA A 29 13.87 -0.82 9.32
C ALA A 29 14.15 -1.75 8.12
N VAL A 30 15.41 -2.10 7.86
CA VAL A 30 15.77 -3.09 6.82
C VAL A 30 15.09 -4.43 7.06
N LYS A 31 15.16 -4.96 8.28
CA LYS A 31 14.52 -6.25 8.62
C LYS A 31 13.00 -6.21 8.42
N VAL A 32 12.37 -5.10 8.79
CA VAL A 32 10.93 -4.90 8.58
C VAL A 32 10.61 -4.82 7.08
N LEU A 33 11.42 -4.10 6.29
CA LEU A 33 11.23 -3.98 4.86
C LEU A 33 11.37 -5.33 4.14
N GLU A 34 12.35 -6.16 4.52
CA GLU A 34 12.49 -7.53 4.00
C GLU A 34 11.28 -8.42 4.34
N GLN A 35 10.68 -8.23 5.52
CA GLN A 35 9.45 -8.93 5.90
C GLN A 35 8.26 -8.45 5.07
N MET A 36 8.13 -7.13 4.87
CA MET A 36 7.10 -6.54 4.01
C MET A 36 7.23 -7.03 2.57
N LYS A 37 8.43 -7.06 2.00
CA LYS A 37 8.70 -7.56 0.65
C LYS A 37 8.27 -9.02 0.50
N ARG A 38 8.60 -9.87 1.47
CA ARG A 38 8.14 -11.27 1.48
C ARG A 38 6.62 -11.37 1.56
N PHE A 39 5.99 -10.54 2.41
CA PHE A 39 4.55 -10.51 2.55
C PHE A 39 3.86 -10.09 1.25
N VAL A 40 4.29 -8.98 0.63
CA VAL A 40 3.77 -8.48 -0.65
C VAL A 40 4.01 -9.48 -1.78
N GLY A 41 5.15 -10.18 -1.78
CA GLY A 41 5.44 -11.27 -2.72
C GLY A 41 4.38 -12.38 -2.73
N ILE A 42 3.75 -12.68 -1.59
CA ILE A 42 2.66 -13.69 -1.51
C ILE A 42 1.42 -13.21 -2.28
N PHE A 43 1.17 -11.90 -2.35
CA PHE A 43 0.01 -11.33 -3.01
C PHE A 43 0.14 -11.19 -4.53
N HIS A 44 1.32 -11.48 -5.10
CA HIS A 44 1.48 -11.50 -6.56
C HIS A 44 0.58 -12.55 -7.22
N LEU A 45 0.37 -13.71 -6.59
CA LEU A 45 -0.50 -14.77 -7.12
C LEU A 45 -1.97 -14.34 -7.21
N PRO A 46 -2.61 -13.78 -6.16
CA PRO A 46 -3.98 -13.28 -6.27
C PRO A 46 -4.12 -11.97 -7.07
N ALA A 47 -3.01 -11.28 -7.41
CA ALA A 47 -3.07 -10.02 -8.15
C ALA A 47 -3.82 -10.16 -9.48
N LEU A 48 -3.63 -11.27 -10.20
CA LEU A 48 -4.34 -11.54 -11.45
C LEU A 48 -5.86 -11.53 -11.27
N THR A 49 -6.38 -12.15 -10.21
CA THR A 49 -7.83 -12.18 -9.92
C THR A 49 -8.36 -10.78 -9.56
N ILE A 50 -7.55 -9.97 -8.86
CA ILE A 50 -7.90 -8.59 -8.52
C ILE A 50 -7.90 -7.71 -9.79
N GLU A 51 -6.97 -7.94 -10.72
CA GLU A 51 -6.91 -7.23 -12.00
C GLU A 51 -8.05 -7.60 -12.95
N GLU A 52 -8.45 -8.87 -12.98
CA GLU A 52 -9.64 -9.33 -13.70
C GLU A 52 -10.89 -8.58 -13.23
N TYR A 53 -11.06 -8.49 -11.90
CA TYR A 53 -12.12 -7.69 -11.28
C TYR A 53 -12.05 -6.22 -11.70
N ALA A 54 -10.89 -5.58 -11.54
CA ALA A 54 -10.71 -4.17 -11.86
C ALA A 54 -11.03 -3.86 -13.33
N THR A 55 -10.54 -4.71 -14.23
CA THR A 55 -10.79 -4.60 -15.67
C THR A 55 -12.27 -4.75 -16.01
N ALA A 56 -12.99 -5.63 -15.30
CA ALA A 56 -14.43 -5.79 -15.50
C ALA A 56 -15.21 -4.53 -15.06
N VAL A 57 -14.83 -3.93 -13.93
CA VAL A 57 -15.44 -2.67 -13.43
C VAL A 57 -15.19 -1.51 -14.41
N GLU A 58 -13.99 -1.38 -14.94
CA GLU A 58 -13.60 -0.32 -15.89
C GLU A 58 -14.35 -0.41 -17.21
N LYS A 59 -14.59 -1.63 -17.69
CA LYS A 59 -15.34 -1.89 -18.93
C LYS A 59 -16.85 -1.79 -18.76
N ASP A 60 -17.32 -1.47 -17.56
CA ASP A 60 -18.73 -1.52 -17.21
C ASP A 60 -19.36 -2.90 -17.52
N GLY A 61 -18.58 -3.95 -17.29
CA GLY A 61 -18.99 -5.33 -17.54
C GLY A 61 -19.85 -5.87 -16.40
N ARG A 62 -20.75 -6.79 -16.74
CA ARG A 62 -21.31 -7.72 -15.76
C ARG A 62 -20.21 -8.70 -15.35
N ILE A 63 -20.00 -8.85 -14.04
CA ILE A 63 -19.04 -9.78 -13.47
C ILE A 63 -19.77 -11.07 -13.16
N ASP A 64 -19.46 -12.13 -13.90
CA ASP A 64 -19.93 -13.48 -13.62
C ASP A 64 -18.96 -14.14 -12.64
N VAL A 65 -19.43 -14.43 -11.44
CA VAL A 65 -18.59 -14.90 -10.33
C VAL A 65 -18.87 -16.35 -9.95
N GLY A 66 -19.80 -17.00 -10.64
CA GLY A 66 -20.11 -18.39 -10.39
C GLY A 66 -21.30 -18.89 -11.18
N ASN A 67 -21.55 -20.19 -11.06
CA ASN A 67 -22.65 -20.84 -11.73
C ASN A 67 -23.78 -21.11 -10.72
N SER A 68 -24.86 -20.35 -10.83
CA SER A 68 -26.03 -20.51 -9.97
C SER A 68 -26.71 -21.88 -10.13
N TYR A 69 -26.72 -22.46 -11.35
CA TYR A 69 -27.29 -23.79 -11.60
C TYR A 69 -26.53 -24.91 -10.90
N ARG A 70 -25.21 -24.76 -10.74
CA ARG A 70 -24.36 -25.72 -10.03
C ARG A 70 -24.13 -25.36 -8.56
N ALA A 71 -24.61 -24.20 -8.12
CA ALA A 71 -24.36 -23.63 -6.80
C ALA A 71 -22.86 -23.54 -6.45
N ILE A 72 -22.03 -23.08 -7.41
CA ILE A 72 -20.56 -22.99 -7.24
C ILE A 72 -20.08 -21.58 -7.58
N LEU A 73 -19.23 -21.00 -6.71
CA LEU A 73 -18.47 -19.78 -6.98
C LEU A 73 -17.11 -20.09 -7.61
N TYR A 74 -16.71 -19.29 -8.59
CA TYR A 74 -15.35 -19.27 -9.14
C TYR A 74 -14.38 -18.62 -8.14
N GLU A 75 -13.07 -18.66 -8.41
CA GLU A 75 -12.08 -18.05 -7.51
C GLU A 75 -12.32 -16.56 -7.30
N LEU A 76 -12.68 -15.83 -8.38
CA LEU A 76 -13.10 -14.44 -8.27
C LEU A 76 -14.33 -14.29 -7.36
N GLY A 77 -15.34 -15.14 -7.48
CA GLY A 77 -16.52 -15.08 -6.61
C GLY A 77 -16.23 -15.37 -5.14
N LYS A 78 -15.38 -16.36 -4.86
CA LYS A 78 -14.92 -16.63 -3.49
C LYS A 78 -14.15 -15.43 -2.92
N LEU A 79 -13.36 -14.74 -3.75
CA LEU A 79 -12.66 -13.53 -3.36
C LEU A 79 -13.63 -12.39 -3.07
N LEU A 80 -14.54 -12.08 -4.00
CA LEU A 80 -15.50 -11.00 -3.83
C LEU A 80 -16.37 -11.20 -2.59
N GLU A 81 -16.86 -12.43 -2.36
CA GLU A 81 -17.68 -12.75 -1.19
C GLU A 81 -16.96 -12.49 0.14
N ARG A 82 -15.64 -12.68 0.22
CA ARG A 82 -14.84 -12.39 1.42
C ARG A 82 -14.69 -10.89 1.70
N PHE A 83 -14.68 -10.07 0.67
CA PHE A 83 -14.49 -8.62 0.76
C PHE A 83 -15.78 -7.82 0.63
N LYS A 84 -16.89 -8.52 0.44
CA LYS A 84 -18.22 -7.93 0.26
C LYS A 84 -18.68 -7.25 1.53
N GLU A 85 -19.05 -5.99 1.39
CA GLU A 85 -19.75 -5.24 2.42
C GLU A 85 -21.15 -4.92 1.91
N LEU A 86 -22.19 -5.21 2.70
CA LEU A 86 -23.57 -4.86 2.34
C LEU A 86 -23.80 -3.37 2.59
N VAL A 87 -24.26 -2.66 1.56
CA VAL A 87 -24.71 -1.25 1.69
C VAL A 87 -26.17 -1.23 2.11
N LYS A 88 -27.00 -2.03 1.42
CA LYS A 88 -28.40 -2.30 1.75
C LYS A 88 -28.82 -3.60 1.07
N GLU A 89 -30.04 -4.07 1.31
CA GLU A 89 -30.55 -5.28 0.65
C GLU A 89 -30.44 -5.17 -0.88
N GLY A 90 -29.80 -6.17 -1.51
CA GLY A 90 -29.53 -6.20 -2.95
C GLY A 90 -28.39 -5.29 -3.45
N LEU A 91 -27.75 -4.49 -2.58
CA LEU A 91 -26.58 -3.67 -2.91
C LEU A 91 -25.38 -3.98 -2.02
N CYS A 92 -24.25 -4.24 -2.65
CA CYS A 92 -22.98 -4.40 -1.96
C CYS A 92 -21.88 -3.58 -2.62
N TRP A 93 -20.77 -3.42 -1.91
CA TRP A 93 -19.58 -2.76 -2.42
C TRP A 93 -18.33 -3.45 -1.86
N LEU A 94 -17.19 -3.22 -2.51
CA LEU A 94 -15.92 -3.86 -2.16
C LEU A 94 -14.79 -2.83 -2.02
N PRO A 95 -14.86 -1.93 -1.02
CA PRO A 95 -13.95 -0.79 -0.91
C PRO A 95 -12.50 -1.19 -0.58
N ARG A 96 -12.31 -2.40 -0.05
CA ARG A 96 -10.99 -2.93 0.34
C ARG A 96 -10.27 -3.64 -0.80
N LEU A 97 -10.96 -3.94 -1.91
CA LEU A 97 -10.42 -4.77 -2.98
C LEU A 97 -9.69 -3.96 -4.05
N MET A 98 -10.36 -2.95 -4.63
CA MET A 98 -9.75 -1.99 -5.56
C MET A 98 -10.50 -0.67 -5.47
N ARG A 99 -9.77 0.43 -5.61
CA ARG A 99 -10.29 1.80 -5.59
C ARG A 99 -9.78 2.56 -6.81
N TRP A 100 -10.49 3.61 -7.18
CA TRP A 100 -10.07 4.51 -8.26
C TRP A 100 -10.02 5.94 -7.75
N LYS A 101 -8.98 6.67 -8.17
CA LYS A 101 -8.84 8.08 -7.92
C LYS A 101 -9.67 8.86 -8.94
N THR A 102 -10.53 9.74 -8.45
CA THR A 102 -11.46 10.53 -9.26
C THR A 102 -11.44 12.00 -8.83
N SER A 103 -12.14 12.85 -9.58
CA SER A 103 -12.39 14.26 -9.29
C SER A 103 -13.07 14.49 -7.92
N VAL A 104 -13.78 13.49 -7.42
CA VAL A 104 -14.48 13.51 -6.12
C VAL A 104 -13.74 12.72 -5.02
N GLY A 105 -12.47 12.37 -5.24
CA GLY A 105 -11.63 11.61 -4.31
C GLY A 105 -11.51 10.13 -4.69
N GLU A 106 -11.13 9.28 -3.73
CA GLU A 106 -11.06 7.83 -3.96
C GLU A 106 -12.45 7.19 -3.84
N VAL A 107 -12.84 6.45 -4.88
CA VAL A 107 -14.13 5.77 -4.94
C VAL A 107 -13.96 4.27 -5.11
N ALA A 108 -14.96 3.53 -4.63
CA ALA A 108 -15.11 2.11 -4.88
C ALA A 108 -16.46 1.85 -5.58
N PRO A 109 -16.53 0.85 -6.47
CA PRO A 109 -17.77 0.48 -7.15
C PRO A 109 -18.78 -0.11 -6.18
N VAL A 110 -20.04 0.25 -6.40
CA VAL A 110 -21.22 -0.33 -5.75
C VAL A 110 -21.92 -1.20 -6.78
N PHE A 111 -22.36 -2.39 -6.37
CA PHE A 111 -22.93 -3.41 -7.24
C PHE A 111 -24.34 -3.74 -6.84
N TRP A 112 -25.16 -4.02 -7.85
CA TRP A 112 -26.34 -4.87 -7.70
C TRP A 112 -25.87 -6.30 -7.51
N ASP A 113 -26.31 -6.92 -6.42
CA ASP A 113 -26.19 -8.35 -6.21
C ASP A 113 -27.29 -9.03 -7.03
N THR A 114 -26.90 -9.55 -8.19
CA THR A 114 -27.83 -10.24 -9.11
C THR A 114 -27.64 -11.75 -8.98
N ASP A 115 -28.75 -12.48 -9.15
CA ASP A 115 -28.75 -13.95 -9.14
C ASP A 115 -28.24 -14.57 -7.83
N ASN A 116 -28.54 -13.99 -6.66
CA ASN A 116 -28.16 -14.49 -5.32
C ASN A 116 -26.63 -14.62 -5.11
N GLY A 117 -25.85 -13.62 -5.48
CA GLY A 117 -24.40 -13.56 -5.26
C GLY A 117 -23.55 -14.18 -6.36
N TYR A 118 -24.17 -14.65 -7.44
CA TYR A 118 -23.49 -15.30 -8.57
C TYR A 118 -23.13 -14.32 -9.69
N SER A 119 -23.68 -13.09 -9.67
CA SER A 119 -23.22 -12.05 -10.59
C SER A 119 -23.38 -10.65 -10.02
N TYR A 120 -22.43 -9.78 -10.38
CA TYR A 120 -22.41 -8.39 -9.96
C TYR A 120 -22.47 -7.46 -11.17
N SER A 121 -23.27 -6.41 -11.08
CA SER A 121 -23.33 -5.34 -12.07
C SER A 121 -23.12 -3.99 -11.39
N VAL A 122 -22.20 -3.17 -11.90
CA VAL A 122 -21.91 -1.85 -11.33
C VAL A 122 -23.16 -0.97 -11.43
N CYS A 123 -23.59 -0.40 -10.31
CA CYS A 123 -24.73 0.50 -10.22
C CYS A 123 -24.33 1.96 -9.99
N GLY A 124 -23.10 2.18 -9.57
CA GLY A 124 -22.55 3.48 -9.24
C GLY A 124 -21.30 3.33 -8.41
N TYR A 125 -20.87 4.44 -7.82
CA TYR A 125 -19.63 4.49 -7.06
C TYR A 125 -19.88 5.17 -5.73
N MET A 126 -19.09 4.84 -4.73
CA MET A 126 -19.16 5.45 -3.42
C MET A 126 -17.79 5.92 -3.00
N ASN A 127 -17.68 7.16 -2.56
CA ASN A 127 -16.44 7.68 -2.02
C ASN A 127 -16.09 6.92 -0.73
N VAL A 128 -14.86 6.44 -0.66
CA VAL A 128 -14.41 5.51 0.38
C VAL A 128 -14.37 6.19 1.75
N GLU A 129 -14.03 7.48 1.80
CA GLU A 129 -13.90 8.29 3.02
C GLU A 129 -15.25 8.86 3.46
N THR A 130 -15.93 9.58 2.57
CA THR A 130 -17.16 10.34 2.88
C THR A 130 -18.43 9.49 2.79
N LYS A 131 -18.35 8.30 2.17
CA LYS A 131 -19.50 7.41 1.90
C LYS A 131 -20.59 8.01 1.01
N VAL A 132 -20.32 9.15 0.35
CA VAL A 132 -21.24 9.76 -0.61
C VAL A 132 -21.33 8.86 -1.85
N GLN A 133 -22.55 8.58 -2.29
CA GLN A 133 -22.81 7.77 -3.48
C GLN A 133 -23.00 8.68 -4.72
N TYR A 134 -22.37 8.27 -5.81
CA TYR A 134 -22.40 8.92 -7.11
C TYR A 134 -22.99 7.95 -8.14
N SER A 135 -23.71 8.51 -9.13
CA SER A 135 -24.24 7.70 -10.20
C SER A 135 -23.11 7.16 -11.08
N LYS A 136 -23.39 6.04 -11.71
CA LYS A 136 -22.45 5.40 -12.63
C LYS A 136 -22.11 6.31 -13.81
N GLU A 137 -23.10 6.97 -14.39
CA GLU A 137 -22.96 7.86 -15.54
C GLU A 137 -22.06 9.06 -15.23
N ALA A 138 -22.02 9.50 -13.97
CA ALA A 138 -21.21 10.63 -13.54
C ALA A 138 -19.72 10.31 -13.49
N LEU A 139 -19.34 9.08 -13.11
CA LEU A 139 -17.94 8.74 -12.81
C LEU A 139 -17.34 7.66 -13.69
N GLN A 140 -18.11 6.84 -14.41
CA GLN A 140 -17.58 5.71 -15.21
C GLN A 140 -16.45 6.13 -16.17
N CYS A 141 -16.51 7.34 -16.73
CA CYS A 141 -15.47 7.86 -17.63
C CYS A 141 -14.12 8.15 -16.94
N GLU A 142 -14.11 8.30 -15.62
CA GLU A 142 -12.90 8.48 -14.81
C GLU A 142 -12.33 7.12 -14.31
N ILE A 143 -13.07 6.02 -14.50
CA ILE A 143 -12.68 4.69 -14.02
C ILE A 143 -11.85 3.98 -15.08
N SER A 144 -10.54 4.13 -14.98
CA SER A 144 -9.56 3.51 -15.87
C SER A 144 -8.42 2.84 -15.11
N ALA A 145 -7.63 2.04 -15.82
CA ALA A 145 -6.48 1.35 -15.25
C ALA A 145 -5.44 2.31 -14.65
N GLU A 146 -5.24 3.49 -15.26
CA GLU A 146 -4.28 4.48 -14.75
C GLU A 146 -4.74 5.13 -13.44
N MET A 147 -6.04 5.09 -13.16
CA MET A 147 -6.64 5.68 -11.95
C MET A 147 -6.76 4.68 -10.80
N ARG A 148 -6.36 3.42 -10.99
CA ARG A 148 -6.38 2.40 -9.93
C ARG A 148 -5.49 2.82 -8.76
N VAL A 149 -5.94 2.55 -7.53
CA VAL A 149 -5.22 2.83 -6.29
C VAL A 149 -4.86 1.53 -5.59
N GLY A 150 -3.60 1.40 -5.17
CA GLY A 150 -3.11 0.23 -4.45
C GLY A 150 -2.83 -0.98 -5.33
N THR A 151 -2.38 -0.76 -6.58
CA THR A 151 -1.94 -1.83 -7.48
C THR A 151 -0.67 -2.52 -6.95
N MET A 152 -0.47 -3.79 -7.35
CA MET A 152 0.74 -4.53 -7.00
C MET A 152 2.00 -3.78 -7.48
N GLU A 153 1.98 -3.30 -8.72
CA GLU A 153 3.07 -2.53 -9.31
C GLU A 153 3.45 -1.29 -8.47
N THR A 154 2.44 -0.58 -7.92
CA THR A 154 2.69 0.57 -7.05
C THR A 154 3.31 0.15 -5.72
N LEU A 155 2.89 -0.99 -5.15
CA LEU A 155 3.48 -1.53 -3.92
C LEU A 155 4.93 -1.95 -4.13
N ASP A 156 5.24 -2.63 -5.24
CA ASP A 156 6.59 -3.05 -5.58
C ASP A 156 7.51 -1.83 -5.78
N THR A 157 7.04 -0.83 -6.54
CA THR A 157 7.77 0.43 -6.75
C THR A 157 8.05 1.14 -5.43
N ASN A 158 7.07 1.20 -4.52
CA ASN A 158 7.26 1.82 -3.21
C ASN A 158 8.29 1.06 -2.36
N ILE A 159 8.29 -0.27 -2.39
CA ILE A 159 9.29 -1.09 -1.70
C ILE A 159 10.69 -0.82 -2.27
N GLU A 160 10.85 -0.77 -3.59
CA GLU A 160 12.13 -0.47 -4.24
C GLU A 160 12.67 0.92 -3.86
N VAL A 161 11.79 1.93 -3.83
CA VAL A 161 12.16 3.28 -3.39
C VAL A 161 12.62 3.27 -1.93
N MET A 162 11.88 2.59 -1.04
CA MET A 162 12.27 2.46 0.37
C MET A 162 13.58 1.70 0.54
N GLU A 163 13.85 0.66 -0.26
CA GLU A 163 15.11 -0.09 -0.25
C GLU A 163 16.28 0.82 -0.63
N ARG A 164 16.11 1.65 -1.67
CA ARG A 164 17.12 2.61 -2.11
C ARG A 164 17.39 3.67 -1.04
N ASP A 165 16.34 4.25 -0.48
CA ASP A 165 16.47 5.34 0.50
C ASP A 165 17.12 4.80 1.80
N LEU A 166 16.77 3.59 2.25
CA LEU A 166 17.44 2.95 3.39
C LEU A 166 18.91 2.60 3.10
N ALA A 167 19.22 2.17 1.87
CA ALA A 167 20.61 1.90 1.48
C ALA A 167 21.46 3.18 1.52
N GLU A 168 20.89 4.32 1.10
CA GLU A 168 21.56 5.63 1.20
C GLU A 168 21.78 6.05 2.66
N ILE A 169 20.78 5.89 3.52
CA ILE A 169 20.89 6.15 4.97
C ILE A 169 22.04 5.33 5.57
N LEU A 170 22.07 4.02 5.32
CA LEU A 170 23.12 3.13 5.85
C LEU A 170 24.51 3.50 5.34
N LYS A 171 24.63 3.90 4.08
CA LYS A 171 25.89 4.38 3.51
C LYS A 171 26.37 5.64 4.23
N LEU A 172 25.50 6.61 4.42
CA LEU A 172 25.82 7.86 5.13
C LEU A 172 26.22 7.58 6.59
N SER A 173 25.51 6.68 7.28
CA SER A 173 25.88 6.26 8.63
C SER A 173 27.26 5.63 8.69
N GLY A 174 27.60 4.74 7.73
CA GLY A 174 28.94 4.14 7.66
C GLY A 174 30.05 5.16 7.37
N GLU A 175 29.76 6.18 6.56
CA GLU A 175 30.68 7.30 6.34
C GLU A 175 30.86 8.15 7.62
N GLN A 176 29.79 8.40 8.37
CA GLN A 176 29.85 9.10 9.66
C GLN A 176 30.69 8.32 10.68
N GLU A 177 30.52 7.00 10.79
CA GLU A 177 31.33 6.16 11.69
C GLU A 177 32.82 6.21 11.32
N ARG A 178 33.12 6.19 10.01
CA ARG A 178 34.50 6.32 9.52
C ARG A 178 35.11 7.68 9.89
N LEU A 179 34.37 8.77 9.68
CA LEU A 179 34.83 10.11 10.03
C LEU A 179 35.05 10.25 11.55
N TRP A 180 34.18 9.62 12.34
CA TRP A 180 34.33 9.59 13.79
C TRP A 180 35.64 8.91 14.24
N LYS A 181 35.96 7.75 13.66
CA LYS A 181 37.23 7.05 13.95
C LYS A 181 38.45 7.92 13.64
N VAL A 182 38.43 8.62 12.49
CA VAL A 182 39.51 9.55 12.11
C VAL A 182 39.64 10.70 13.12
N TYR A 183 38.53 11.20 13.65
CA TYR A 183 38.54 12.25 14.66
C TYR A 183 39.13 11.76 15.99
N GLU A 184 38.73 10.59 16.49
CA GLU A 184 39.31 10.03 17.72
C GLU A 184 40.81 9.77 17.57
N ASP A 185 41.24 9.21 16.44
CA ASP A 185 42.66 8.99 16.13
C ASP A 185 43.47 10.30 16.09
N TRP A 186 42.84 11.42 15.69
CA TRP A 186 43.46 12.74 15.70
C TRP A 186 43.54 13.33 17.11
N LYS A 187 42.49 13.14 17.92
CA LYS A 187 42.40 13.62 19.30
C LYS A 187 43.37 12.91 20.25
N GLU A 188 43.70 11.65 19.98
CA GLU A 188 44.66 10.86 20.76
C GLU A 188 46.14 11.19 20.45
N ARG A 189 46.42 12.03 19.46
CA ARG A 189 47.78 12.49 19.08
C ARG A 189 48.11 13.86 19.68
#